data_AF-A0A2T0BI73-F1
#
_entry.id   AF-A0A2T0BI73-F1
#
_cell.length_a   1.000
_cell.length_b   1.000
_cell.length_c   1.000
_cell.angle_alpha   90.00
_cell.angle_beta   90.00
_cell.angle_gamma   90.00
#
_symmetry.space_group_name_H-M   'P 1'
#
loop_
_entity.id
_entity.type
_entity.pdbx_description
1 polymer ?
#
loop_
_entity_poly.entity_id
_entity_poly.type
_entity_poly.pdbx_seq_one_letter_code
_entity_poly.pdbx_strand_id
1 'polypeptide(L)'
;MIFALVKNVRYVRFVLLTQGQHERTIQRDRDWANDIITEDPWKSSSTFQGFDALYSKIMSVFITDNSLPILLNTGKKTDIQNVNDVPSTADYDKVKLGSETYYIYEKFGRYYVEKPYEFINEITKETYEKIHRLIVSQNLYEGIKNEVSVDVKKYFLQNTLENACILDGDGLIITGGKLADKFVSDTEKGKKASIKIVHKNTDGYTDIAKVIYDGENYYGVKYIPANYYAGTHSCYHKLKFKYIKTFDISNYKFVYLVENNGVTFGDIDKSMISKNFNDWVDSYFLYAISK
;
A
#
# COMPACT_ATOMS: atom_id res chain seq x y z
N MET A 1 14.77 -7.83 2.74
CA MET A 1 13.67 -7.23 3.51
C MET A 1 14.30 -6.54 4.72
N ILE A 2 14.38 -5.21 4.69
CA ILE A 2 14.96 -4.44 5.78
C ILE A 2 13.83 -3.55 6.31
N PHE A 3 13.44 -3.79 7.55
CA PHE A 3 12.68 -2.81 8.30
C PHE A 3 13.68 -1.80 8.85
N ALA A 4 13.58 -0.54 8.42
CA ALA A 4 14.39 0.52 8.97
C ALA A 4 13.52 1.37 9.90
N LEU A 5 13.92 1.44 11.17
CA LEU A 5 13.42 2.44 12.09
C LEU A 5 14.20 3.73 11.84
N VAL A 6 13.64 4.63 11.04
CA VAL A 6 14.29 5.91 10.73
C VAL A 6 13.87 6.93 11.78
N LYS A 7 14.82 7.32 12.65
CA LYS A 7 14.62 8.36 13.65
C LYS A 7 14.77 9.73 12.99
N ASN A 8 13.69 10.53 12.97
CA ASN A 8 13.78 11.95 12.66
C ASN A 8 13.31 12.80 13.85
N VAL A 9 13.38 14.12 13.71
CA VAL A 9 13.17 15.05 14.83
C VAL A 9 11.74 15.00 15.38
N ARG A 10 10.73 14.58 14.59
CA ARG A 10 9.30 14.66 14.94
C ARG A 10 8.51 13.34 14.84
N TYR A 11 9.04 12.31 14.22
CA TYR A 11 8.34 11.07 13.90
C TYR A 11 9.25 9.84 13.95
N VAL A 12 8.64 8.68 14.14
CA VAL A 12 9.22 7.37 13.86
C VAL A 12 8.58 6.83 12.60
N ARG A 13 9.40 6.40 11.63
CA ARG A 13 8.94 5.81 10.37
C ARG A 13 9.34 4.35 10.32
N PHE A 14 8.35 3.49 10.09
CA PHE A 14 8.55 2.11 9.73
C PHE A 14 8.61 2.03 8.21
N VAL A 15 9.82 1.87 7.69
CA VAL A 15 10.04 1.78 6.24
C VAL A 15 10.22 0.31 5.87
N LEU A 16 9.31 -0.19 5.04
CA LEU A 16 9.43 -1.51 4.44
C LEU A 16 10.31 -1.41 3.18
N LEU A 17 11.59 -1.76 3.32
CA LEU A 17 12.56 -1.70 2.23
C LEU A 17 12.72 -3.05 1.53
N THR A 18 12.62 -3.01 0.20
CA THR A 18 13.25 -3.95 -0.73
C THR A 18 14.31 -3.18 -1.53
N GLN A 19 15.30 -3.88 -2.12
CA GLN A 19 16.48 -3.27 -2.77
C GLN A 19 16.14 -2.01 -3.60
N GLY A 20 16.40 -0.83 -3.04
CA GLY A 20 16.13 0.46 -3.70
C GLY A 20 14.66 0.88 -3.87
N GLN A 21 13.69 0.13 -3.31
CA GLN A 21 12.25 0.45 -3.38
C GLN A 21 11.59 0.47 -2.01
N HIS A 22 10.72 1.46 -1.79
CA HIS A 22 9.92 1.59 -0.58
C HIS A 22 8.51 1.08 -0.87
N GLU A 23 8.11 -0.06 -0.32
CA GLU A 23 6.76 -0.58 -0.56
C GLU A 23 5.72 0.22 0.21
N ARG A 24 6.00 0.55 1.48
CA ARG A 24 5.09 1.28 2.35
C ARG A 24 5.83 1.93 3.51
N THR A 25 5.37 3.11 3.93
CA THR A 25 5.86 3.80 5.12
C THR A 25 4.71 3.95 6.11
N ILE A 26 4.83 3.36 7.30
CA ILE A 26 3.92 3.63 8.42
C ILE A 26 4.60 4.68 9.29
N GLN A 27 3.98 5.85 9.44
CA GLN A 27 4.51 6.93 10.28
C GLN A 27 3.77 6.96 11.62
N ARG A 28 4.50 7.13 12.71
CA ARG A 28 3.99 7.39 14.07
C ARG A 28 4.69 8.63 14.63
N ASP A 29 4.01 9.38 15.49
CA ASP A 29 4.61 10.54 16.13
C ASP A 29 5.71 10.12 17.14
N ARG A 30 6.55 11.09 17.53
CA ARG A 30 7.70 10.85 18.42
C ARG A 30 7.29 10.69 19.88
N ASP A 31 6.23 11.35 20.31
CA ASP A 31 5.76 11.30 21.69
C ASP A 31 5.13 9.93 21.98
N TRP A 32 4.41 9.36 21.01
CA TRP A 32 3.99 7.96 20.92
C TRP A 32 5.16 6.99 21.08
N ALA A 33 6.27 7.23 20.36
CA ALA A 33 7.44 6.38 20.48
C ALA A 33 8.02 6.49 21.88
N ASN A 34 8.33 7.68 22.36
CA ASN A 34 8.94 7.88 23.68
C ASN A 34 8.06 7.36 24.85
N ASP A 35 6.74 7.50 24.75
CA ASP A 35 5.78 7.18 25.82
C ASP A 35 5.24 5.73 25.80
N ILE A 36 5.54 4.95 24.76
CA ILE A 36 5.30 3.48 24.76
C ILE A 36 6.53 2.74 25.29
N ILE A 37 7.70 3.35 25.18
CA ILE A 37 9.00 2.74 25.44
C ILE A 37 9.30 2.81 26.95
N THR A 38 8.61 1.99 27.74
CA THR A 38 9.22 1.46 28.96
C THR A 38 10.21 0.33 28.64
N GLU A 39 10.11 -0.26 27.43
CA GLU A 39 11.15 -1.10 26.84
C GLU A 39 11.41 -0.68 25.38
N ASP A 40 12.69 -0.45 25.08
CA ASP A 40 13.18 0.09 23.82
C ASP A 40 12.73 -0.78 22.60
N PRO A 41 12.13 -0.24 21.52
CA PRO A 41 11.76 -1.00 20.33
C PRO A 41 13.02 -1.54 19.64
N TRP A 42 14.17 -0.91 19.84
CA TRP A 42 15.47 -1.45 19.47
C TRP A 42 15.84 -2.69 20.30
N LYS A 43 15.34 -2.82 21.53
CA LYS A 43 15.52 -3.97 22.43
C LYS A 43 14.45 -5.05 22.23
N SER A 44 13.21 -4.67 21.91
CA SER A 44 12.15 -5.62 21.54
C SER A 44 12.41 -6.26 20.17
N SER A 45 13.08 -5.54 19.27
CA SER A 45 13.61 -6.06 18.00
C SER A 45 15.08 -6.47 18.08
N SER A 46 15.72 -6.43 19.26
CA SER A 46 17.11 -6.88 19.42
C SER A 46 17.25 -8.40 19.37
N THR A 47 16.13 -9.12 19.39
CA THR A 47 16.08 -10.56 19.16
C THR A 47 15.29 -10.85 17.90
N PHE A 48 15.70 -11.90 17.18
CA PHE A 48 15.04 -12.34 15.96
C PHE A 48 13.55 -12.69 16.20
N GLN A 49 13.22 -13.29 17.34
CA GLN A 49 11.83 -13.64 17.69
C GLN A 49 10.94 -12.42 17.99
N GLY A 50 11.43 -11.44 18.74
CA GLY A 50 10.67 -10.21 19.00
C GLY A 50 10.48 -9.38 17.73
N PHE A 51 11.48 -9.39 16.84
CA PHE A 51 11.38 -8.82 15.50
C PHE A 51 10.30 -9.51 14.65
N ASP A 52 10.30 -10.84 14.59
CA ASP A 52 9.38 -11.61 13.76
C ASP A 52 7.92 -11.50 14.22
N ALA A 53 7.69 -11.46 15.54
CA ALA A 53 6.36 -11.25 16.12
C ALA A 53 5.78 -9.87 15.80
N LEU A 54 6.59 -8.81 15.94
CA LEU A 54 6.18 -7.44 15.60
C LEU A 54 5.91 -7.31 14.09
N TYR A 55 6.79 -7.88 13.27
CA TYR A 55 6.68 -7.87 11.82
C TYR A 55 5.40 -8.60 11.36
N SER A 56 5.17 -9.83 11.82
CA SER A 56 3.98 -10.64 11.49
C SER A 56 2.69 -9.91 11.83
N LYS A 57 2.66 -9.22 12.98
CA LYS A 57 1.51 -8.45 13.43
C LYS A 57 1.23 -7.24 12.52
N ILE A 58 2.25 -6.48 12.13
CA ILE A 58 2.13 -5.37 11.17
C ILE A 58 1.64 -5.89 9.82
N MET A 59 2.21 -6.99 9.31
CA MET A 59 1.84 -7.58 8.01
C MET A 59 0.44 -8.17 7.98
N SER A 60 -0.09 -8.60 9.13
CA SER A 60 -1.47 -9.09 9.22
C SER A 60 -2.52 -7.98 9.02
N VAL A 61 -2.15 -6.73 9.35
CA VAL A 61 -3.00 -5.54 9.22
C VAL A 61 -2.82 -4.90 7.84
N PHE A 62 -1.57 -4.75 7.40
CA PHE A 62 -1.23 -4.11 6.13
C PHE A 62 -0.78 -5.19 5.13
N ILE A 63 -1.67 -5.63 4.25
CA ILE A 63 -1.30 -6.56 3.18
C ILE A 63 -0.43 -5.80 2.16
N THR A 64 0.86 -6.10 2.10
CA THR A 64 1.82 -5.48 1.16
C THR A 64 2.40 -6.52 0.20
N ASP A 65 3.15 -6.10 -0.82
CA ASP A 65 3.85 -7.04 -1.73
C ASP A 65 4.81 -7.98 -0.95
N ASN A 66 5.45 -7.49 0.12
CA ASN A 66 6.23 -8.30 1.07
C ASN A 66 5.43 -9.36 1.85
N SER A 67 4.10 -9.30 1.88
CA SER A 67 3.28 -10.38 2.41
C SER A 67 3.33 -11.60 1.48
N LEU A 68 3.59 -11.40 0.17
CA LEU A 68 3.51 -12.47 -0.83
C LEU A 68 4.47 -13.65 -0.55
N PRO A 69 5.78 -13.47 -0.28
CA PRO A 69 6.66 -14.59 0.05
C PRO A 69 6.21 -15.37 1.30
N ILE A 70 5.68 -14.68 2.31
CA ILE A 70 5.20 -15.29 3.56
C ILE A 70 3.94 -16.10 3.26
N LEU A 71 2.96 -15.48 2.61
CA LEU A 71 1.69 -16.10 2.25
C LEU A 71 1.91 -17.33 1.36
N LEU A 72 2.84 -17.28 0.41
CA LEU A 72 3.19 -18.40 -0.47
C LEU A 72 3.86 -19.57 0.26
N ASN A 73 4.48 -19.34 1.42
CA ASN A 73 5.08 -20.38 2.25
C ASN A 73 4.20 -20.79 3.45
N THR A 74 2.96 -20.28 3.52
CA THR A 74 1.99 -20.67 4.56
C THR A 74 1.18 -21.90 4.17
N GLY A 75 0.25 -22.29 5.03
CA GLY A 75 -0.67 -23.40 4.81
C GLY A 75 -0.21 -24.71 5.42
N LYS A 76 -1.08 -25.71 5.29
CA LYS A 76 -0.81 -27.07 5.78
C LYS A 76 -0.28 -27.90 4.63
N LYS A 77 0.91 -28.48 4.80
CA LYS A 77 1.46 -29.44 3.83
C LYS A 77 0.50 -30.59 3.61
N THR A 78 0.23 -30.89 2.34
CA THR A 78 -0.64 -32.00 1.91
C THR A 78 0.19 -33.25 1.66
N ASP A 79 -0.49 -34.39 1.60
CA ASP A 79 0.11 -35.68 1.20
C ASP A 79 0.13 -35.88 -0.33
N ILE A 80 -0.23 -34.85 -1.10
CA ILE A 80 -0.25 -34.91 -2.57
C ILE A 80 1.20 -34.98 -3.08
N GLN A 81 1.48 -35.92 -3.98
CA GLN A 81 2.79 -36.04 -4.60
C GLN A 81 3.08 -34.80 -5.47
N ASN A 82 4.18 -34.13 -5.13
CA ASN A 82 4.64 -32.94 -5.83
C ASN A 82 5.82 -33.28 -6.75
N VAL A 83 5.52 -33.93 -7.88
CA VAL A 83 6.52 -34.43 -8.85
C VAL A 83 6.37 -33.79 -10.22
N ASN A 84 5.49 -32.78 -10.34
CA ASN A 84 5.17 -32.13 -11.61
C ASN A 84 5.81 -30.73 -11.66
N ASP A 85 6.20 -30.29 -12.85
CA ASP A 85 6.70 -28.93 -13.10
C ASP A 85 5.59 -27.86 -13.03
N VAL A 86 4.33 -28.29 -13.20
CA VAL A 86 3.12 -27.47 -13.22
C VAL A 86 1.97 -28.23 -12.53
N PRO A 87 1.01 -27.52 -11.91
CA PRO A 87 -0.16 -28.15 -11.33
C PRO A 87 -0.97 -28.94 -12.34
N SER A 88 -1.63 -30.00 -11.88
CA SER A 88 -2.58 -30.81 -12.68
C SER A 88 -3.95 -30.13 -12.89
N THR A 89 -4.05 -28.82 -12.68
CA THR A 89 -5.26 -28.02 -12.89
C THR A 89 -5.07 -27.08 -14.07
N ALA A 90 -6.16 -26.80 -14.80
CA ALA A 90 -6.13 -25.93 -15.97
C ALA A 90 -6.00 -24.44 -15.60
N ASP A 91 -6.60 -24.04 -14.48
CA ASP A 91 -6.60 -22.65 -14.01
C ASP A 91 -5.69 -22.49 -12.80
N TYR A 92 -4.64 -21.67 -12.95
CA TYR A 92 -3.70 -21.30 -11.90
C TYR A 92 -3.05 -19.94 -12.18
N ASP A 93 -2.68 -19.24 -11.12
CA ASP A 93 -1.76 -18.11 -11.19
C ASP A 93 -0.31 -18.61 -11.08
N LYS A 94 0.58 -18.07 -11.90
CA LYS A 94 2.03 -18.33 -11.82
C LYS A 94 2.76 -17.12 -11.25
N VAL A 95 3.51 -17.32 -10.17
CA VAL A 95 4.29 -16.27 -9.51
C VAL A 95 5.76 -16.63 -9.51
N LYS A 96 6.61 -15.67 -9.89
CA LYS A 96 8.06 -15.79 -9.79
C LYS A 96 8.59 -14.85 -8.70
N LEU A 97 9.36 -15.39 -7.76
CA LEU A 97 10.06 -14.65 -6.71
C LEU A 97 11.54 -15.01 -6.77
N GLY A 98 12.34 -14.18 -7.44
CA GLY A 98 13.74 -14.49 -7.71
C GLY A 98 13.87 -15.69 -8.66
N SER A 99 14.62 -16.72 -8.25
CA SER A 99 14.72 -18.01 -8.96
C SER A 99 13.51 -18.92 -8.75
N GLU A 100 12.71 -18.65 -7.71
CA GLU A 100 11.65 -19.55 -7.26
C GLU A 100 10.37 -19.32 -8.06
N THR A 101 9.66 -20.41 -8.36
CA THR A 101 8.36 -20.38 -9.04
C THR A 101 7.30 -21.02 -8.15
N TYR A 102 6.17 -20.34 -8.01
CA TYR A 102 5.00 -20.80 -7.26
C TYR A 102 3.77 -20.81 -8.17
N TYR A 103 2.86 -21.74 -7.89
CA TYR A 103 1.57 -21.84 -8.54
C TYR A 103 0.45 -21.78 -7.50
N ILE A 104 -0.60 -21.01 -7.78
CA ILE A 104 -1.70 -20.76 -6.84
C ILE A 104 -3.00 -21.07 -7.55
N TYR A 105 -3.83 -21.92 -6.94
CA TYR A 105 -5.04 -22.41 -7.59
C TYR A 105 -6.12 -22.86 -6.62
N GLU A 106 -7.35 -22.89 -7.13
CA GLU A 106 -8.48 -23.55 -6.49
C GLU A 106 -8.73 -24.91 -7.15
N LYS A 107 -8.96 -25.95 -6.35
CA LYS A 107 -9.36 -27.27 -6.83
C LYS A 107 -10.40 -27.88 -5.89
N PHE A 108 -11.60 -28.16 -6.43
CA PHE A 108 -12.73 -28.72 -5.70
C PHE A 108 -13.11 -27.93 -4.42
N GLY A 109 -13.15 -26.59 -4.52
CA GLY A 109 -13.51 -25.71 -3.39
C GLY A 109 -12.44 -25.56 -2.31
N ARG A 110 -11.22 -26.05 -2.57
CA ARG A 110 -10.04 -25.88 -1.70
C ARG A 110 -8.95 -25.11 -2.43
N TYR A 111 -8.12 -24.41 -1.68
CA TYR A 111 -7.13 -23.48 -2.21
C TYR A 111 -5.73 -23.97 -1.91
N TYR A 112 -4.82 -23.84 -2.87
CA TYR A 112 -3.48 -24.40 -2.76
C TYR A 112 -2.41 -23.41 -3.21
N VAL A 113 -1.24 -23.53 -2.58
CA VAL A 113 0.02 -23.00 -3.10
C VAL A 113 0.96 -24.18 -3.34
N GLU A 114 1.49 -24.26 -4.55
CA GLU A 114 2.41 -25.29 -4.99
C GLU A 114 3.74 -24.67 -5.37
N LYS A 115 4.80 -25.17 -4.75
CA LYS A 115 6.19 -24.92 -5.15
C LYS A 115 6.72 -26.24 -5.72
N PRO A 116 6.96 -26.35 -7.03
CA PRO A 116 7.32 -27.61 -7.68
C PRO A 116 8.44 -28.34 -6.94
N TYR A 117 8.31 -29.66 -6.80
CA TYR A 117 9.27 -30.56 -6.13
C TYR A 117 9.49 -30.35 -4.63
N GLU A 118 8.91 -29.31 -4.02
CA GLU A 118 9.09 -29.01 -2.60
C GLU A 118 7.81 -29.27 -1.78
N PHE A 119 6.71 -28.57 -2.09
CA PHE A 119 5.45 -28.73 -1.38
C PHE A 119 4.21 -28.39 -2.21
N ILE A 120 3.09 -28.99 -1.80
CA ILE A 120 1.74 -28.54 -2.09
C ILE A 120 1.09 -28.28 -0.74
N ASN A 121 0.80 -27.02 -0.43
CA ASN A 121 0.17 -26.61 0.81
C ASN A 121 -1.28 -26.22 0.56
N GLU A 122 -2.19 -26.75 1.38
CA GLU A 122 -3.58 -26.28 1.44
C GLU A 122 -3.61 -24.99 2.28
N ILE A 123 -4.16 -23.92 1.70
CA ILE A 123 -4.30 -22.60 2.32
C ILE A 123 -5.78 -22.24 2.51
N THR A 124 -6.05 -21.28 3.38
CA THR A 124 -7.41 -20.77 3.58
C THR A 124 -7.85 -19.92 2.38
N LYS A 125 -9.17 -19.79 2.19
CA LYS A 125 -9.76 -18.86 1.21
C LYS A 125 -9.26 -17.43 1.40
N GLU A 126 -9.17 -16.99 2.65
CA GLU A 126 -8.65 -15.66 2.97
C GLU A 126 -7.22 -15.47 2.48
N THR A 127 -6.32 -16.43 2.74
CA THR A 127 -4.93 -16.39 2.24
C THR A 127 -4.89 -16.40 0.71
N TYR A 128 -5.71 -17.22 0.06
CA TYR A 128 -5.80 -17.28 -1.39
C TYR A 128 -6.20 -15.93 -1.99
N GLU A 129 -7.26 -15.30 -1.46
CA GLU A 129 -7.70 -13.98 -1.89
C GLU A 129 -6.63 -12.91 -1.65
N LYS A 130 -5.88 -12.97 -0.55
CA LYS A 130 -4.75 -12.06 -0.29
C LYS A 130 -3.65 -12.22 -1.34
N ILE A 131 -3.26 -13.45 -1.66
CA ILE A 131 -2.23 -13.74 -2.68
C ILE A 131 -2.69 -13.28 -4.06
N HIS A 132 -3.89 -13.67 -4.48
CA HIS A 132 -4.44 -13.30 -5.79
C HIS A 132 -4.51 -11.76 -5.95
N ARG A 133 -4.92 -11.06 -4.88
CA ARG A 133 -4.90 -9.58 -4.86
C ARG A 133 -3.51 -9.00 -5.09
N LEU A 134 -2.45 -9.62 -4.57
CA LEU A 134 -1.07 -9.14 -4.74
C LEU A 134 -0.55 -9.41 -6.16
N ILE A 135 -0.83 -10.58 -6.74
CA ILE A 135 -0.38 -10.98 -8.08
C ILE A 135 -0.97 -10.06 -9.16
N VAL A 136 -2.29 -9.90 -9.17
CA VAL A 136 -3.00 -9.03 -10.13
C VAL A 136 -2.46 -7.60 -10.04
N SER A 137 -2.15 -7.16 -8.83
CA SER A 137 -1.65 -5.81 -8.58
C SER A 137 -0.28 -5.55 -9.20
N GLN A 138 0.66 -6.49 -9.16
CA GLN A 138 2.03 -6.27 -9.64
C GLN A 138 2.09 -5.89 -11.14
N ASN A 139 1.26 -6.50 -11.99
CA ASN A 139 1.23 -6.21 -13.43
C ASN A 139 0.53 -4.87 -13.76
N LEU A 140 -0.44 -4.44 -12.95
CA LEU A 140 -1.16 -3.17 -13.14
C LEU A 140 -0.31 -1.94 -12.79
N TYR A 141 0.61 -2.05 -11.83
CA TYR A 141 1.35 -0.89 -11.32
C TYR A 141 2.49 -0.41 -12.20
N GLU A 142 3.15 -1.27 -12.98
CA GLU A 142 4.27 -0.84 -13.82
C GLU A 142 3.82 0.11 -14.94
N GLY A 143 2.62 -0.06 -15.48
CA GLY A 143 2.02 0.89 -16.42
C GLY A 143 1.79 2.28 -15.80
N ILE A 144 1.19 2.31 -14.60
CA ILE A 144 0.91 3.55 -13.85
C ILE A 144 2.22 4.26 -13.48
N LYS A 145 3.23 3.50 -13.04
CA LYS A 145 4.56 4.02 -12.68
C LYS A 145 5.23 4.72 -13.86
N ASN A 146 5.14 4.17 -15.07
CA ASN A 146 5.69 4.81 -16.26
C ASN A 146 5.03 6.16 -16.53
N GLU A 147 3.71 6.26 -16.39
CA GLU A 147 3.00 7.54 -16.53
C GLU A 147 3.41 8.56 -15.47
N VAL A 148 3.42 8.15 -14.19
CA VAL A 148 3.83 9.02 -13.08
C VAL A 148 5.27 9.50 -13.27
N SER A 149 6.16 8.65 -13.77
CA SER A 149 7.57 9.01 -14.05
C SER A 149 7.72 10.16 -15.05
N VAL A 150 6.82 10.26 -16.03
CA VAL A 150 6.78 11.37 -17.00
C VAL A 150 6.31 12.65 -16.33
N ASP A 151 5.22 12.57 -15.56
CA ASP A 151 4.64 13.71 -14.84
C ASP A 151 5.63 14.29 -13.81
N VAL A 152 6.39 13.43 -13.12
CA VAL A 152 7.44 13.86 -12.18
C VAL A 152 8.40 14.83 -12.84
N LYS A 153 8.95 14.53 -14.01
CA LYS A 153 9.90 15.41 -14.71
C LYS A 153 9.31 16.80 -15.01
N LYS A 154 7.99 16.89 -15.20
CA LYS A 154 7.26 18.13 -15.52
C LYS A 154 7.01 18.99 -14.27
N TYR A 155 6.76 18.37 -13.11
CA TYR A 155 6.31 19.07 -11.89
C TYR A 155 7.29 19.02 -10.71
N PHE A 156 8.47 18.40 -10.85
CA PHE A 156 9.47 18.16 -9.80
C PHE A 156 9.96 19.41 -9.05
N LEU A 157 9.80 20.61 -9.63
CA LEU A 157 10.35 21.87 -9.10
C LEU A 157 9.38 23.05 -9.18
N GLN A 158 8.08 22.80 -9.37
CA GLN A 158 7.09 23.88 -9.45
C GLN A 158 6.77 24.41 -8.05
N ASN A 159 7.55 25.41 -7.60
CA ASN A 159 7.37 26.15 -6.35
C ASN A 159 6.06 26.96 -6.29
N THR A 160 5.30 27.02 -7.39
CA THR A 160 4.12 27.86 -7.60
C THR A 160 2.79 27.24 -7.19
N LEU A 161 2.77 25.98 -6.74
CA LEU A 161 1.53 25.35 -6.26
C LEU A 161 1.27 25.79 -4.82
N GLU A 162 0.05 26.24 -4.50
CA GLU A 162 -0.33 26.61 -3.12
C GLU A 162 -0.91 25.43 -2.34
N ASN A 163 -1.52 24.45 -3.02
CA ASN A 163 -2.23 23.30 -2.43
C ASN A 163 -2.09 22.02 -3.29
N ALA A 164 -2.68 20.92 -2.81
CA ALA A 164 -2.93 19.72 -3.61
C ALA A 164 -3.63 20.11 -4.94
N CYS A 165 -3.04 19.73 -6.07
CA CYS A 165 -3.58 20.03 -7.38
C CYS A 165 -3.96 18.76 -8.13
N ILE A 166 -5.00 18.84 -8.96
CA ILE A 166 -5.45 17.72 -9.78
C ILE A 166 -5.05 18.00 -11.22
N LEU A 167 -4.44 17.01 -11.86
CA LEU A 167 -4.10 17.08 -13.28
C LEU A 167 -5.28 16.60 -14.11
N ASP A 168 -5.71 17.44 -15.05
CA ASP A 168 -6.62 17.05 -16.12
C ASP A 168 -5.79 16.58 -17.33
N GLY A 169 -5.96 15.33 -17.76
CA GLY A 169 -5.36 14.73 -18.97
C GLY A 169 -3.95 15.21 -19.31
N ASP A 170 -3.89 16.23 -20.17
CA ASP A 170 -2.70 16.90 -20.73
C ASP A 170 -1.83 17.65 -19.70
N GLY A 171 -2.17 17.54 -18.42
CA GLY A 171 -1.43 18.10 -17.30
C GLY A 171 -1.79 19.55 -17.02
N LEU A 172 -3.03 19.96 -17.34
CA LEU A 172 -3.58 21.21 -16.85
C LEU A 172 -3.78 21.09 -15.35
N ILE A 173 -3.21 22.04 -14.60
CA ILE A 173 -3.32 22.10 -13.15
C ILE A 173 -4.61 22.86 -12.82
N ILE A 174 -5.60 22.15 -12.28
CA ILE A 174 -6.80 22.78 -11.74
C ILE A 174 -6.68 22.73 -10.22
N THR A 175 -6.87 23.88 -9.56
CA THR A 175 -7.21 23.97 -8.13
C THR A 175 -8.61 23.37 -7.94
N GLY A 176 -8.72 22.05 -8.09
CA GLY A 176 -9.94 21.44 -8.62
C GLY A 176 -10.81 20.75 -7.57
N GLY A 177 -11.87 21.42 -7.11
CA GLY A 177 -13.02 20.73 -6.52
C GLY A 177 -13.76 19.85 -7.53
N LYS A 178 -14.00 20.35 -8.74
CA LYS A 178 -14.87 19.70 -9.74
C LYS A 178 -14.36 18.34 -10.24
N LEU A 179 -13.06 18.20 -10.51
CA LEU A 179 -12.49 16.93 -10.98
C LEU A 179 -12.44 15.88 -9.88
N ALA A 180 -12.12 16.28 -8.65
CA ALA A 180 -12.20 15.41 -7.49
C ALA A 180 -13.63 14.98 -7.18
N ASP A 181 -14.57 15.92 -7.14
CA ASP A 181 -15.98 15.63 -6.91
C ASP A 181 -16.52 14.70 -8.00
N LYS A 182 -16.12 14.91 -9.26
CA LYS A 182 -16.45 14.00 -10.36
C LYS A 182 -15.86 12.61 -10.15
N PHE A 183 -14.58 12.52 -9.79
CA PHE A 183 -13.92 11.23 -9.50
C PHE A 183 -14.68 10.49 -8.40
N VAL A 184 -14.92 11.12 -7.24
CA VAL A 184 -15.69 10.52 -6.14
C VAL A 184 -17.09 10.11 -6.60
N SER A 185 -17.83 10.99 -7.28
CA SER A 185 -19.19 10.73 -7.74
C SER A 185 -19.28 9.58 -8.75
N ASP A 186 -18.29 9.45 -9.63
CA ASP A 186 -18.23 8.37 -10.61
C ASP A 186 -17.90 7.04 -9.93
N THR A 187 -16.93 7.01 -9.02
CA THR A 187 -16.52 5.77 -8.35
C THR A 187 -17.56 5.26 -7.35
N GLU A 188 -18.27 6.15 -6.65
CA GLU A 188 -19.43 5.79 -5.81
C GLU A 188 -20.57 5.14 -6.61
N LYS A 189 -20.67 5.44 -7.92
CA LYS A 189 -21.62 4.82 -8.85
C LYS A 189 -21.08 3.57 -9.52
N GLY A 190 -19.92 3.06 -9.10
CA GLY A 190 -19.27 1.91 -9.70
C GLY A 190 -18.65 2.18 -11.08
N LYS A 191 -18.54 3.45 -11.51
CA LYS A 191 -17.96 3.79 -12.81
C LYS A 191 -16.45 3.84 -12.73
N LYS A 192 -15.79 3.20 -13.70
CA LYS A 192 -14.34 3.28 -13.90
C LYS A 192 -13.91 4.74 -14.01
N ALA A 193 -12.92 5.13 -13.22
CA ALA A 193 -12.41 6.50 -13.19
C ALA A 193 -10.93 6.51 -12.80
N SER A 194 -10.24 7.62 -13.08
CA SER A 194 -8.87 7.83 -12.61
C SER A 194 -8.64 9.28 -12.26
N ILE A 195 -7.71 9.52 -11.34
CA ILE A 195 -7.31 10.85 -10.91
C ILE A 195 -5.80 10.89 -10.75
N LYS A 196 -5.18 12.01 -11.16
CA LYS A 196 -3.78 12.32 -10.94
C LYS A 196 -3.68 13.54 -10.03
N ILE A 197 -2.87 13.43 -8.99
CA ILE A 197 -2.80 14.39 -7.90
C ILE A 197 -1.33 14.76 -7.69
N VAL A 198 -1.07 16.05 -7.56
CA VAL A 198 0.25 16.60 -7.21
C VAL A 198 0.12 17.26 -5.85
N HIS A 199 0.81 16.73 -4.84
CA HIS A 199 0.90 17.38 -3.53
C HIS A 199 2.19 18.15 -3.41
N LYS A 200 2.07 19.42 -3.02
CA LYS A 200 3.22 20.17 -2.51
C LYS A 200 3.44 19.83 -1.05
N ASN A 201 4.67 19.47 -0.72
CA ASN A 201 5.11 19.27 0.65
C ASN A 201 5.70 20.56 1.23
N THR A 202 5.77 20.61 2.56
CA THR A 202 6.25 21.77 3.32
C THR A 202 7.73 22.10 3.08
N ASP A 203 8.49 21.15 2.53
CA ASP A 203 9.92 21.25 2.19
C ASP A 203 10.16 21.72 0.75
N GLY A 204 9.10 22.07 0.00
CA GLY A 204 9.17 22.56 -1.37
C GLY A 204 9.19 21.47 -2.44
N TYR A 205 9.24 20.19 -2.06
CA TYR A 205 9.16 19.08 -2.99
C TYR A 205 7.71 18.71 -3.33
N THR A 206 7.49 18.17 -4.52
CA THR A 206 6.19 17.65 -4.95
C THR A 206 6.18 16.13 -4.94
N ASP A 207 5.13 15.55 -4.37
CA ASP A 207 4.78 14.16 -4.57
C ASP A 207 3.65 14.05 -5.60
N ILE A 208 3.61 12.94 -6.35
CA ILE A 208 2.62 12.74 -7.41
C ILE A 208 1.98 11.38 -7.23
N ALA A 209 0.66 11.33 -7.20
CA ALA A 209 -0.09 10.08 -7.15
C ALA A 209 -1.02 9.96 -8.37
N LYS A 210 -1.06 8.77 -8.98
CA LYS A 210 -2.14 8.38 -9.88
C LYS A 210 -2.95 7.28 -9.22
N VAL A 211 -4.27 7.48 -9.12
CA VAL A 211 -5.22 6.50 -8.60
C VAL A 211 -6.25 6.17 -9.67
N ILE A 212 -6.57 4.90 -9.80
CA ILE A 212 -7.54 4.33 -10.73
C ILE A 212 -8.55 3.53 -9.92
N TYR A 213 -9.81 3.61 -10.31
CA TYR A 213 -10.87 2.73 -9.87
C TYR A 213 -11.33 1.88 -11.06
N ASP A 214 -11.30 0.56 -10.92
CA ASP A 214 -11.66 -0.40 -12.00
C ASP A 214 -13.14 -0.80 -11.99
N GLY A 215 -13.95 -0.26 -11.08
CA GLY A 215 -15.33 -0.69 -10.88
C GLY A 215 -15.52 -1.49 -9.59
N GLU A 216 -14.44 -1.99 -8.99
CA GLU A 216 -14.47 -2.75 -7.73
C GLU A 216 -13.48 -2.23 -6.69
N ASN A 217 -12.24 -1.90 -7.10
CA ASN A 217 -11.16 -1.52 -6.21
C ASN A 217 -10.46 -0.25 -6.70
N TYR A 218 -9.90 0.49 -5.76
CA TYR A 218 -8.99 1.60 -6.00
C TYR A 218 -7.57 1.08 -5.98
N TYR A 219 -6.76 1.45 -6.96
CA TYR A 219 -5.34 1.13 -7.00
C TYR A 219 -4.55 2.26 -7.66
N GLY A 220 -3.27 2.38 -7.32
CA GLY A 220 -2.48 3.49 -7.81
C GLY A 220 -1.00 3.42 -7.49
N VAL A 221 -0.27 4.43 -7.98
CA VAL A 221 1.15 4.62 -7.67
C VAL A 221 1.36 6.05 -7.20
N LYS A 222 2.06 6.21 -6.08
CA LYS A 222 2.56 7.48 -5.56
C LYS A 222 4.08 7.55 -5.71
N TYR A 223 4.59 8.53 -6.43
CA TYR A 223 6.00 8.89 -6.42
C TYR A 223 6.31 9.81 -5.24
N ILE A 224 7.37 9.50 -4.50
CA ILE A 224 7.94 10.40 -3.50
C ILE A 224 9.43 10.65 -3.82
N PRO A 225 9.87 11.92 -3.88
CA PRO A 225 11.26 12.27 -4.17
C PRO A 225 12.24 11.86 -3.06
N ALA A 226 13.48 11.54 -3.44
CA ALA A 226 14.55 11.06 -2.55
C ALA A 226 14.76 11.92 -1.29
N ASN A 227 14.71 13.24 -1.46
CA ASN A 227 15.08 14.21 -0.44
C ASN A 227 14.06 14.31 0.71
N TYR A 228 12.87 13.71 0.57
CA TYR A 228 11.80 13.77 1.57
C TYR A 228 12.05 12.88 2.82
N TYR A 229 12.79 11.78 2.67
CA TYR A 229 13.02 10.80 3.75
C TYR A 229 14.47 10.73 4.23
N ALA A 230 15.32 11.72 3.88
CA ALA A 230 16.78 11.60 4.01
C ALA A 230 17.36 10.40 3.24
N GLY A 231 16.69 9.99 2.17
CA GLY A 231 17.07 8.84 1.34
C GLY A 231 17.95 9.23 0.15
N THR A 232 18.68 8.25 -0.38
CA THR A 232 19.55 8.43 -1.55
C THR A 232 18.84 8.26 -2.91
N HIS A 233 17.56 7.82 -2.91
CA HIS A 233 16.81 7.50 -4.13
C HIS A 233 15.32 7.84 -4.00
N SER A 234 14.71 8.28 -5.11
CA SER A 234 13.25 8.48 -5.18
C SER A 234 12.54 7.14 -5.23
N CYS A 235 11.31 7.09 -4.70
CA CYS A 235 10.56 5.84 -4.53
C CYS A 235 9.15 5.93 -5.11
N TYR A 236 8.61 4.76 -5.50
CA TYR A 236 7.24 4.60 -5.97
C TYR A 236 6.50 3.68 -5.00
N HIS A 237 5.41 4.15 -4.43
CA HIS A 237 4.55 3.42 -3.52
C HIS A 237 3.30 2.95 -4.24
N LYS A 238 2.94 1.68 -4.07
CA LYS A 238 1.69 1.12 -4.60
C LYS A 238 0.56 1.37 -3.61
N LEU A 239 -0.62 1.67 -4.14
CA LEU A 239 -1.85 1.91 -3.39
C LEU A 239 -2.86 0.85 -3.82
N LYS A 240 -3.56 0.22 -2.86
CA LYS A 240 -4.72 -0.64 -3.13
C LYS A 240 -5.71 -0.51 -1.99
N PHE A 241 -6.97 -0.24 -2.31
CA PHE A 241 -8.05 0.00 -1.34
C PHE A 241 -9.40 -0.40 -1.93
N LYS A 242 -10.37 -0.72 -1.09
CA LYS A 242 -11.73 -1.07 -1.52
C LYS A 242 -12.67 0.12 -1.64
N TYR A 243 -12.52 1.12 -0.78
CA TYR A 243 -13.49 2.19 -0.64
C TYR A 243 -12.83 3.56 -0.68
N ILE A 244 -13.61 4.56 -1.09
CA ILE A 244 -13.30 5.98 -0.94
C ILE A 244 -14.23 6.56 0.12
N LYS A 245 -13.72 7.43 0.99
CA LYS A 245 -14.49 8.15 2.00
C LYS A 245 -14.18 9.62 1.91
N THR A 246 -15.23 10.43 2.01
CA THR A 246 -15.12 11.88 2.11
C THR A 246 -15.54 12.32 3.51
N PHE A 247 -14.79 13.24 4.09
CA PHE A 247 -15.05 13.79 5.42
C PHE A 247 -15.02 15.31 5.35
N ASP A 248 -16.12 15.92 5.76
CA ASP A 248 -16.29 17.37 5.81
C ASP A 248 -15.79 17.90 7.15
N ILE A 249 -14.66 18.61 7.16
CA ILE A 249 -14.00 19.11 8.38
C ILE A 249 -13.62 20.57 8.17
N SER A 250 -14.23 21.46 8.97
CA SER A 250 -14.10 22.91 8.80
C SER A 250 -14.37 23.31 7.33
N ASN A 251 -13.48 24.12 6.75
CA ASN A 251 -13.59 24.62 5.38
C ASN A 251 -13.01 23.66 4.33
N TYR A 252 -12.73 22.41 4.69
CA TYR A 252 -12.12 21.43 3.79
C TYR A 252 -12.96 20.15 3.69
N LYS A 253 -12.94 19.55 2.51
CA LYS A 253 -13.37 18.18 2.28
C LYS A 253 -12.13 17.31 2.15
N PHE A 254 -11.93 16.40 3.10
CA PHE A 254 -10.84 15.44 3.09
C PHE A 254 -11.28 14.15 2.41
N VAL A 255 -10.44 13.60 1.54
CA VAL A 255 -10.73 12.37 0.81
C VAL A 255 -9.69 11.31 1.17
N TYR A 256 -10.17 10.14 1.58
CA TYR A 256 -9.35 9.00 1.97
C TYR A 256 -9.74 7.77 1.17
N LEU A 257 -8.76 6.93 0.88
CA LEU A 257 -8.97 5.53 0.50
C LEU A 257 -8.91 4.66 1.75
N VAL A 258 -9.80 3.68 1.89
CA VAL A 258 -9.88 2.79 3.06
C VAL A 258 -10.23 1.35 2.67
N GLU A 259 -9.76 0.39 3.46
CA GLU A 259 -10.09 -1.04 3.26
C GLU A 259 -11.48 -1.41 3.80
N ASN A 260 -11.99 -0.67 4.79
CA ASN A 260 -13.29 -0.92 5.42
C ASN A 260 -14.20 0.30 5.31
N ASN A 261 -15.38 0.13 4.70
CA ASN A 261 -16.36 1.21 4.51
C ASN A 261 -16.98 1.73 5.83
N GLY A 262 -16.91 0.96 6.92
CA GLY A 262 -17.38 1.38 8.24
C GLY A 262 -16.47 2.40 8.94
N VAL A 263 -15.29 2.68 8.40
CA VAL A 263 -14.32 3.60 8.99
C VAL A 263 -14.86 5.04 9.04
N THR A 264 -14.80 5.64 10.23
CA THR A 264 -15.07 7.05 10.47
C THR A 264 -13.79 7.88 10.47
N PHE A 265 -13.92 9.21 10.38
CA PHE A 265 -12.76 10.09 10.55
C PHE A 265 -12.12 9.94 11.94
N GLY A 266 -12.95 9.74 12.98
CA GLY A 266 -12.46 9.49 14.33
C GLY A 266 -11.63 8.21 14.44
N ASP A 267 -11.97 7.16 13.70
CA ASP A 267 -11.17 5.93 13.65
C ASP A 267 -9.83 6.16 12.95
N ILE A 268 -9.79 6.98 11.90
CA ILE A 268 -8.54 7.36 11.20
C ILE A 268 -7.65 8.19 12.13
N ASP A 269 -8.22 9.20 12.79
CA ASP A 269 -7.49 10.06 13.74
C ASP A 269 -6.96 9.24 14.92
N LYS A 270 -7.83 8.41 15.52
CA LYS A 270 -7.44 7.45 16.57
C LYS A 270 -6.34 6.52 16.07
N SER A 271 -6.44 5.96 14.86
CA SER A 271 -5.43 5.07 14.27
C SER A 271 -4.05 5.73 14.16
N MET A 272 -4.00 7.03 13.83
CA MET A 272 -2.74 7.77 13.69
C MET A 272 -2.00 7.92 15.02
N ILE A 273 -2.73 8.06 16.12
CA ILE A 273 -2.18 8.29 17.47
C ILE A 273 -2.25 7.05 18.38
N SER A 274 -2.97 6.00 17.99
CA SER A 274 -3.24 4.87 18.87
C SER A 274 -2.02 3.99 19.07
N LYS A 275 -1.83 3.61 20.33
CA LYS A 275 -0.84 2.67 20.83
C LYS A 275 -1.29 1.20 20.65
N ASN A 276 -2.60 0.97 20.45
CA ASN A 276 -3.18 -0.35 20.28
C ASN A 276 -3.34 -0.68 18.80
N PHE A 277 -2.68 -1.74 18.34
CA PHE A 277 -2.76 -2.23 16.96
C PHE A 277 -4.19 -2.55 16.50
N ASN A 278 -5.09 -2.92 17.43
CA ASN A 278 -6.50 -3.17 17.09
C ASN A 278 -7.26 -1.90 16.70
N ASP A 279 -6.72 -0.72 17.03
CA ASP A 279 -7.28 0.56 16.61
C ASP A 279 -6.71 1.02 15.27
N TRP A 280 -5.78 0.28 14.66
CA TRP A 280 -5.14 0.68 13.43
C TRP A 280 -6.07 0.45 12.24
N VAL A 281 -6.20 1.49 11.43
CA VAL A 281 -7.01 1.51 10.22
C VAL A 281 -6.11 1.60 9.02
N ASP A 282 -6.28 0.65 8.10
CA ASP A 282 -5.67 0.73 6.78
C ASP A 282 -6.37 1.82 5.94
N SER A 283 -5.74 2.99 5.89
CA SER A 283 -6.22 4.17 5.19
C SER A 283 -5.08 4.91 4.48
N TYR A 284 -5.44 5.63 3.43
CA TYR A 284 -4.53 6.49 2.68
C TYR A 284 -5.19 7.83 2.39
N PHE A 285 -4.59 8.91 2.87
CA PHE A 285 -5.02 10.27 2.56
C PHE A 285 -4.76 10.57 1.08
N LEU A 286 -5.83 10.88 0.33
CA LEU A 286 -5.76 11.07 -1.11
C LEU A 286 -5.57 12.54 -1.48
N TYR A 287 -6.39 13.45 -0.93
CA TYR A 287 -6.26 14.91 -1.05
C TYR A 287 -7.26 15.61 -0.12
N ALA A 288 -7.06 16.92 0.07
CA ALA A 288 -8.03 17.81 0.71
C ALA A 288 -8.33 18.99 -0.21
N ILE A 289 -9.58 19.42 -0.24
CA ILE A 289 -10.05 20.51 -1.12
C ILE A 289 -10.81 21.52 -0.27
N SER A 290 -10.50 22.80 -0.44
CA SER A 290 -11.26 23.89 0.17
C SER A 290 -12.68 23.94 -0.38
N LYS A 291 -13.66 24.09 0.50
CA LYS A 291 -15.07 24.29 0.14
C LYS A 291 -15.30 25.67 -0.45
#